data_AF-A0A961PJA5-F1
#
_entry.id   AF-A0A961PJA5-F1
#
_cell.length_a   1.000
_cell.length_b   1.000
_cell.length_c   1.000
_cell.angle_alpha   90.00
_cell.angle_beta   90.00
_cell.angle_gamma   90.00
#
_symmetry.space_group_name_H-M   'P 1'
#
loop_
_entity.id
_entity.type
_entity.pdbx_description
1 polymer ?
#
loop_
_entity_poly.entity_id
_entity_poly.type
_entity_poly.pdbx_seq_one_letter_code
_entity_poly.pdbx_strand_id
1 'polypeptide(L)'
;MNGADTAWIIVATALVLFMSLPGLALFYGGLVRARNVLSVFMHVYAIAALMSVLWLVVGYSIAFGGGNAVWGGLGRMLLLGIDADTLSGTIPEVLFFA
;
A
#
# COMPACT_ATOMS: atom_id res chain seq x y z
N MET A 1 -18.32 -7.95 -8.55
CA MET A 1 -17.25 -7.18 -9.23
C MET A 1 -17.88 -6.12 -10.11
N ASN A 2 -17.65 -4.85 -9.81
CA ASN A 2 -18.08 -3.71 -10.64
C ASN A 2 -16.85 -3.13 -11.34
N GLY A 3 -16.87 -3.10 -12.68
CA GLY A 3 -15.74 -2.60 -13.47
C GLY A 3 -15.46 -1.12 -13.25
N ALA A 4 -16.48 -0.30 -13.01
CA ALA A 4 -16.32 1.14 -12.75
C ALA A 4 -15.64 1.39 -11.41
N ASP A 5 -16.10 0.71 -10.35
CA ASP A 5 -15.50 0.80 -9.01
C ASP A 5 -14.05 0.30 -9.02
N THR A 6 -13.80 -0.80 -9.74
CA THR A 6 -12.45 -1.37 -9.90
C THR A 6 -11.52 -0.41 -10.61
N ALA A 7 -11.96 0.19 -11.73
CA ALA A 7 -11.15 1.17 -12.46
C ALA A 7 -10.85 2.41 -11.61
N TRP A 8 -11.83 2.90 -10.86
CA TRP A 8 -11.64 4.05 -9.97
C TRP A 8 -10.63 3.74 -8.86
N ILE A 9 -10.73 2.58 -8.22
CA ILE A 9 -9.82 2.22 -7.13
C ILE A 9 -8.39 2.01 -7.65
N ILE A 10 -8.19 1.44 -8.84
CA ILE A 10 -6.85 1.36 -9.46
C ILE A 10 -6.24 2.77 -9.61
N VAL A 11 -7.02 3.73 -10.12
CA VAL A 11 -6.56 5.12 -10.29
C VAL A 11 -6.29 5.76 -8.93
N ALA A 12 -7.17 5.55 -7.95
CA ALA A 12 -7.00 6.09 -6.60
C ALA A 12 -5.72 5.55 -5.93
N THR A 13 -5.46 4.25 -5.98
CA THR A 13 -4.22 3.64 -5.47
C THR A 13 -2.99 4.22 -6.16
N ALA A 14 -3.03 4.40 -7.49
CA ALA A 14 -1.92 5.03 -8.22
C ALA A 14 -1.66 6.48 -7.77
N LEU A 15 -2.72 7.26 -7.52
CA LEU A 15 -2.61 8.63 -7.01
C LEU A 15 -2.01 8.66 -5.58
N VAL A 16 -2.40 7.72 -4.72
CA VAL A 16 -1.85 7.60 -3.36
C VAL A 16 -0.37 7.21 -3.40
N LEU A 17 0.02 6.28 -4.27
CA LEU A 17 1.43 5.95 -4.50
C LEU A 17 2.21 7.18 -5.00
N PHE A 18 1.61 7.95 -5.91
CA PHE A 18 2.21 9.18 -6.42
C PHE A 18 2.45 10.25 -5.34
N MET A 19 1.60 10.31 -4.31
CA MET A 19 1.82 11.18 -3.15
C MET A 19 3.13 10.83 -2.43
N SER A 20 3.49 9.56 -2.32
CA SER A 20 4.72 9.14 -1.66
C SER A 20 5.93 9.25 -2.59
N LEU A 21 5.81 8.75 -3.82
CA LEU A 21 6.86 8.70 -4.83
C LEU A 21 6.34 9.33 -6.14
N PRO A 22 6.77 10.55 -6.52
CA PRO A 22 7.81 11.39 -5.94
C PRO A 22 7.31 12.48 -4.97
N GLY A 23 6.01 12.56 -4.63
CA GLY A 23 5.42 13.72 -3.93
C GLY A 23 6.13 14.11 -2.61
N LEU A 24 6.19 13.20 -1.63
CA LEU A 24 6.87 13.44 -0.35
C LEU A 24 8.38 13.65 -0.52
N ALA A 25 9.00 12.90 -1.44
CA ALA A 25 10.44 13.04 -1.71
C ALA A 25 10.80 14.43 -2.25
N LEU A 26 9.98 14.98 -3.14
CA LEU A 26 10.15 16.34 -3.68
C LEU A 26 9.83 17.40 -2.61
N PHE A 27 8.76 17.20 -1.85
CA PHE A 27 8.36 18.14 -0.81
C PHE A 27 9.44 18.27 0.29
N TYR A 28 9.87 17.16 0.88
CA TYR A 28 10.91 17.16 1.91
C TYR A 28 12.30 17.44 1.32
N GLY A 29 12.56 17.00 0.08
CA GLY A 29 13.77 17.36 -0.66
C GLY A 29 13.91 18.87 -0.85
N GLY A 30 12.81 19.59 -1.11
CA GLY A 30 12.82 21.05 -1.26
C GLY A 30 13.10 21.84 0.03
N LEU A 31 12.88 21.23 1.19
CA LEU A 31 13.11 21.86 2.51
C LEU A 31 14.55 21.65 3.02
N VAL A 32 15.31 20.73 2.43
CA VAL A 32 16.69 20.44 2.84
C VAL A 32 17.71 21.12 1.93
N ARG A 33 18.95 21.25 2.43
CA ARG A 33 20.07 21.74 1.62
C ARG A 33 20.29 20.81 0.42
N ALA A 34 20.66 21.37 -0.74
CA ALA A 34 20.90 20.63 -1.99
C ALA A 34 21.78 19.39 -1.82
N ARG A 35 22.83 19.46 -1.00
CA ARG A 35 23.74 18.33 -0.71
C ARG A 35 23.07 17.13 -0.02
N ASN A 36 21.93 17.35 0.65
CA ASN A 36 21.20 16.35 1.42
C ASN A 36 19.97 15.80 0.66
N VAL A 37 19.60 16.36 -0.50
CA VAL A 37 18.40 15.97 -1.25
C VAL A 37 18.46 14.50 -1.64
N LEU A 38 19.61 14.04 -2.15
CA LEU A 38 19.81 12.64 -2.50
C LEU A 38 19.55 11.70 -1.32
N SER A 39 19.98 12.08 -0.11
CA SER A 39 19.72 11.30 1.10
C SER A 39 18.21 11.19 1.38
N VAL A 40 17.47 12.30 1.28
CA VAL A 40 16.01 12.29 1.49
C VAL A 40 15.31 11.37 0.49
N PHE A 41 15.68 11.44 -0.79
CA PHE A 41 15.15 10.54 -1.82
C PHE A 41 15.42 9.06 -1.51
N MET A 42 16.63 8.73 -1.07
CA MET A 42 16.99 7.35 -0.70
C MET A 42 16.19 6.84 0.50
N HIS A 43 15.97 7.67 1.52
CA HIS A 43 15.17 7.28 2.69
C HIS A 43 13.70 7.07 2.32
N VAL A 44 13.09 7.98 1.53
CA VAL A 44 11.69 7.84 1.13
C VAL A 44 11.48 6.60 0.26
N TYR A 45 12.39 6.33 -0.69
CA TYR A 45 12.34 5.11 -1.50
C TYR A 45 12.52 3.84 -0.68
N ALA A 46 13.51 3.81 0.23
CA ALA A 46 13.77 2.65 1.07
C ALA A 46 12.59 2.34 2.01
N ILE A 47 11.99 3.36 2.62
CA ILE A 47 10.83 3.20 3.50
C ILE A 47 9.61 2.75 2.69
N ALA A 48 9.36 3.34 1.52
CA ALA A 48 8.26 2.93 0.65
C ALA A 48 8.37 1.43 0.28
N ALA A 49 9.56 0.99 -0.17
CA ALA A 49 9.80 -0.41 -0.49
C ALA A 49 9.65 -1.34 0.72
N LEU A 50 10.23 -0.96 1.87
CA LEU A 50 10.12 -1.75 3.11
C LEU A 50 8.67 -1.89 3.55
N MET A 51 7.89 -0.80 3.53
CA MET A 51 6.49 -0.82 3.94
C MET A 51 5.62 -1.62 2.97
N SER A 52 5.87 -1.54 1.66
CA SER A 52 5.19 -2.42 0.69
C SER A 52 5.42 -3.91 0.97
N VAL A 53 6.65 -4.28 1.30
CA VAL A 53 6.98 -5.69 1.65
C VAL A 53 6.33 -6.09 2.97
N LEU A 54 6.43 -5.26 4.02
CA LEU A 54 5.80 -5.56 5.32
C LEU A 54 4.27 -5.65 5.19
N TRP A 55 3.67 -4.81 4.36
CA TRP A 55 2.24 -4.84 4.06
C TRP A 55 1.82 -6.17 3.43
N LEU A 56 2.59 -6.65 2.44
CA LEU A 56 2.38 -7.97 1.82
C LEU A 56 2.56 -9.13 2.81
N VAL A 57 3.62 -9.10 3.61
CA VAL A 57 4.00 -10.24 4.46
C VAL A 57 3.05 -10.40 5.64
N VAL A 58 2.72 -9.31 6.33
CA VAL A 58 1.89 -9.35 7.55
C VAL A 58 0.89 -8.21 7.69
N GLY A 59 1.20 -7.02 7.17
CA GLY A 59 0.43 -5.80 7.46
C GLY A 59 -1.05 -5.92 7.07
N TYR A 60 -1.31 -6.45 5.87
CA TYR A 60 -2.67 -6.69 5.40
C TYR A 60 -3.44 -7.67 6.31
N SER A 61 -2.81 -8.79 6.69
CA SER A 61 -3.42 -9.79 7.55
C SER A 61 -3.74 -9.25 8.95
N ILE A 62 -2.85 -8.42 9.51
CA ILE A 62 -3.05 -7.84 10.84
C ILE A 62 -4.17 -6.80 10.81
N ALA A 63 -4.31 -6.03 9.73
CA ALA A 63 -5.32 -4.99 9.61
C ALA A 63 -6.71 -5.53 9.22
N PHE A 64 -6.77 -6.47 8.27
CA PHE A 64 -8.02 -6.91 7.63
C PHE A 64 -8.30 -8.41 7.76
N GLY A 65 -7.50 -9.14 8.54
CA GLY A 65 -7.77 -10.54 8.83
C GLY A 65 -8.97 -10.74 9.78
N GLY A 66 -9.46 -11.99 9.85
CA GLY A 66 -10.68 -12.36 10.58
C GLY A 66 -10.51 -12.54 12.09
N GLY A 67 -9.57 -11.85 12.73
CA GLY A 67 -9.32 -11.93 14.16
C GLY A 67 -10.32 -11.15 15.02
N ASN A 68 -9.81 -10.32 15.94
CA ASN A 68 -10.62 -9.48 16.83
C ASN A 68 -10.49 -7.99 16.48
N ALA A 69 -11.16 -7.11 17.23
CA ALA A 69 -11.19 -5.66 16.98
C ALA A 69 -9.82 -4.96 17.03
N VAL A 70 -8.78 -5.58 17.59
CA VAL A 70 -7.44 -5.01 17.75
C VAL A 70 -6.40 -5.75 16.90
N TRP A 71 -6.71 -6.97 16.46
CA TRP A 71 -5.76 -7.86 15.82
C TRP A 71 -6.45 -8.76 14.78
N GLY A 72 -6.10 -8.62 13.51
CA GLY A 72 -6.66 -9.40 12.39
C GLY A 72 -6.11 -10.81 12.24
N GLY A 73 -5.00 -11.16 12.90
CA GLY A 73 -4.40 -12.50 12.78
C GLY A 73 -3.36 -12.61 11.66
N LEU A 74 -2.85 -13.84 11.47
CA LEU A 74 -1.84 -14.19 10.47
C LEU A 74 -2.40 -15.07 9.34
N GLY A 75 -3.72 -15.28 9.31
CA GLY A 75 -4.38 -16.19 8.36
C GLY A 75 -4.36 -15.71 6.90
N ARG A 76 -4.12 -14.41 6.66
CA ARG A 76 -4.02 -13.80 5.32
C ARG A 76 -2.61 -13.28 5.01
N MET A 77 -1.59 -13.76 5.73
CA MET A 77 -0.19 -13.42 5.43
C MET A 77 0.11 -13.79 3.98
N LEU A 78 0.92 -12.98 3.28
CA LEU A 78 1.28 -13.22 1.87
C LEU A 78 0.08 -13.39 0.94
N LEU A 79 -1.08 -12.84 1.31
CA LEU A 79 -2.35 -13.00 0.59
C LEU A 79 -2.81 -14.47 0.47
N LEU A 80 -2.44 -15.31 1.45
CA LEU A 80 -2.86 -16.70 1.51
C LEU A 80 -4.40 -16.79 1.54
N GLY A 81 -4.95 -17.57 0.60
CA GLY A 81 -6.39 -17.79 0.45
C GLY A 81 -7.14 -16.64 -0.23
N ILE A 82 -6.44 -15.68 -0.86
CA ILE A 82 -7.04 -14.60 -1.65
C ILE A 82 -6.81 -14.89 -3.13
N ASP A 83 -7.85 -15.36 -3.81
CA ASP A 83 -7.86 -15.56 -5.25
C ASP A 83 -8.39 -14.33 -5.99
N ALA A 84 -8.18 -14.26 -7.31
CA ALA A 84 -8.64 -13.16 -8.16
C ALA A 84 -10.17 -12.95 -8.14
N ASP A 85 -10.93 -14.01 -7.82
CA ASP A 85 -12.39 -13.99 -7.73
C ASP A 85 -12.90 -13.59 -6.33
N THR A 86 -11.99 -13.43 -5.35
CA THR A 86 -12.35 -13.03 -3.98
C THR A 86 -12.69 -11.55 -3.99
N LEU A 87 -13.86 -11.20 -3.44
CA LEU A 87 -14.38 -9.82 -3.46
C LEU A 87 -14.41 -9.21 -2.07
N SER A 88 -13.91 -7.98 -1.97
CA SER A 88 -14.15 -7.08 -0.84
C SER A 88 -15.20 -6.04 -1.29
N GLY A 89 -16.45 -6.24 -0.89
CA GLY A 89 -17.57 -5.43 -1.37
C GLY A 89 -17.80 -5.61 -2.88
N THR A 90 -17.61 -4.54 -3.66
CA THR A 90 -17.82 -4.55 -5.13
C THR A 90 -16.54 -4.73 -5.94
N ILE A 91 -15.36 -4.76 -5.30
CA ILE A 91 -14.04 -4.83 -5.95
C ILE A 91 -13.29 -6.12 -5.60
N PRO A 92 -12.33 -6.57 -6.45
CA PRO A 92 -11.43 -7.66 -6.10
C PRO A 92 -10.63 -7.38 -4.82
N GLU A 93 -10.49 -8.37 -3.95
CA GLU A 93 -9.77 -8.22 -2.68
C GLU A 93 -8.28 -7.95 -2.89
N VAL A 94 -7.69 -8.49 -3.97
CA VAL A 94 -6.32 -8.17 -4.39
C VAL A 94 -6.15 -6.68 -4.70
N LEU A 95 -7.18 -6.02 -5.25
CA LEU A 95 -7.17 -4.58 -5.49
C LEU A 95 -7.34 -3.80 -4.18
N PHE A 96 -8.09 -4.33 -3.22
CA PHE A 96 -8.20 -3.72 -1.89
C PHE A 96 -6.89 -3.83 -1.09
N PHE A 97 -6.05 -4.82 -1.38
CA PHE A 97 -4.71 -4.94 -0.81
C PHE A 97 -3.71 -3.90 -1.36
N ALA A 98 -3.83 -3.55 -2.65
CA ALA A 98 -2.86 -2.74 -3.40
C ALA A 98 -2.91 -1.25 -3.03
#